data_AF-A0A545W2K7-F1
#
_entry.id   AF-A0A545W2K7-F1
#
_cell.length_a   1.000
_cell.length_b   1.000
_cell.length_c   1.000
_cell.angle_alpha   90.00
_cell.angle_beta   90.00
_cell.angle_gamma   90.00
#
_symmetry.space_group_name_H-M   'P 1'
#
loop_
_entity.id
_entity.type
_entity.pdbx_description
1 polymer ?
#
loop_
_entity_poly.entity_id
_entity_poly.type
_entity_poly.pdbx_seq_one_letter_code
_entity_poly.pdbx_strand_id
1 'polypeptide(L)'
;MADEQPPVPANAEDRKAANALANLDDTRDDAGASSASVDLAAINKATKGGAATSTASNKDAAYKNVKVDAADVALLVEELELPRPKATELLKRHQGDAVKAMRAYVSAA
;
A
#
# COMPACT_ATOMS: atom_id res chain seq x y z
N MET A 1 -17.98 12.49 -28.74
CA MET A 1 -18.46 11.54 -27.72
C MET A 1 -18.01 10.17 -28.20
N ALA A 2 -16.81 9.76 -27.80
CA ALA A 2 -16.25 8.47 -28.21
C ALA A 2 -16.80 7.42 -27.23
N ASP A 3 -17.58 6.50 -27.76
CA ASP A 3 -18.09 5.33 -27.06
C ASP A 3 -16.93 4.32 -26.96
N GLU A 4 -16.21 4.35 -25.84
CA GLU A 4 -15.11 3.44 -25.56
C GLU A 4 -15.69 2.09 -25.12
N GLN A 5 -16.12 1.29 -26.10
CA GLN A 5 -16.44 -0.12 -25.90
C GLN A 5 -15.18 -0.86 -25.44
N PRO A 6 -15.20 -1.60 -24.30
CA PRO A 6 -14.06 -2.39 -23.88
C PRO A 6 -13.73 -3.46 -24.95
N PRO A 7 -12.45 -3.75 -25.21
CA PRO A 7 -12.05 -4.68 -26.25
C PRO A 7 -12.64 -6.05 -25.96
N VAL A 8 -13.42 -6.58 -26.91
CA VAL A 8 -13.97 -7.94 -26.81
C VAL A 8 -12.81 -8.94 -26.74
N PRO A 9 -12.74 -9.79 -25.70
CA PRO A 9 -11.63 -10.70 -25.50
C PRO A 9 -11.51 -11.71 -26.65
N ALA A 10 -10.32 -11.80 -27.24
CA ALA A 10 -10.06 -12.58 -28.45
C ALA A 10 -10.10 -14.11 -28.23
N ASN A 11 -9.95 -14.59 -26.99
CA ASN A 11 -9.86 -16.01 -26.66
C ASN A 11 -11.02 -16.48 -25.75
N ALA A 12 -11.34 -17.78 -25.82
CA ALA A 12 -12.41 -18.38 -25.02
C ALA A 12 -12.12 -18.35 -23.50
N GLU A 13 -10.85 -18.52 -23.10
CA GLU A 13 -10.42 -18.34 -21.72
C GLU A 13 -10.61 -16.91 -21.22
N ASP A 14 -10.32 -15.90 -22.04
CA ASP A 14 -10.46 -14.49 -21.64
C ASP A 14 -11.93 -14.11 -21.44
N ARG A 15 -12.85 -14.69 -22.22
CA ARG A 15 -14.30 -14.56 -21.97
C ARG A 15 -14.71 -15.18 -20.64
N LYS A 16 -14.16 -16.33 -20.27
CA LYS A 16 -14.44 -16.98 -18.98
C LYS A 16 -13.87 -16.19 -17.81
N ALA A 17 -12.67 -15.64 -17.95
CA ALA A 17 -12.05 -14.77 -16.96
C ALA A 17 -12.81 -13.45 -16.79
N ALA A 18 -13.23 -12.83 -17.89
CA ALA A 18 -14.05 -11.62 -17.87
C ALA A 18 -15.40 -11.88 -17.19
N ASN A 19 -16.06 -13.01 -17.48
CA ASN A 19 -17.34 -13.34 -16.85
C ASN A 19 -17.18 -13.67 -15.34
N ALA A 20 -16.06 -14.27 -14.95
CA ALA A 20 -15.74 -14.50 -13.54
C ALA A 20 -15.48 -13.18 -12.78
N LEU A 21 -14.85 -12.20 -13.43
CA LEU A 21 -14.65 -10.86 -12.84
C LEU A 21 -15.95 -10.06 -12.78
N ALA A 22 -16.78 -10.12 -13.83
CA ALA A 22 -18.09 -9.45 -13.86
C ALA A 22 -19.04 -9.98 -12.77
N ASN A 23 -19.12 -11.30 -12.58
CA ASN A 23 -19.91 -11.91 -11.49
C ASN A 23 -19.42 -11.47 -10.08
N LEU A 24 -18.15 -11.13 -9.91
CA LEU A 24 -17.62 -10.64 -8.63
C LEU A 24 -17.99 -9.17 -8.37
N ASP A 25 -18.20 -8.38 -9.43
CA ASP A 25 -18.56 -6.97 -9.32
C ASP A 25 -20.08 -6.82 -9.08
N ASP A 26 -20.92 -7.66 -9.70
CA ASP A 26 -22.36 -7.74 -9.42
C ASP A 26 -22.65 -8.12 -7.95
N THR A 27 -21.79 -8.92 -7.31
CA THR A 27 -21.94 -9.24 -5.88
C THR A 27 -21.61 -8.08 -4.92
N ARG A 28 -21.13 -6.93 -5.40
CA ARG A 28 -20.86 -5.74 -4.56
C ARG A 28 -22.07 -4.82 -4.42
N ASP A 29 -22.95 -4.76 -5.42
CA ASP A 29 -24.12 -3.87 -5.41
C ASP A 29 -25.35 -4.50 -4.75
N ASP A 30 -25.41 -5.83 -4.62
CA ASP A 30 -26.47 -6.52 -3.87
C ASP A 30 -26.00 -6.88 -2.45
N ALA A 31 -25.76 -5.85 -1.63
CA ALA A 31 -25.81 -5.96 -0.17
C ALA A 31 -27.29 -6.11 0.31
N GLY A 32 -28.06 -6.97 -0.37
CA GLY A 32 -29.50 -7.14 -0.25
C GLY A 32 -29.89 -8.59 -0.01
N ALA A 33 -29.45 -9.14 1.13
CA ALA A 33 -30.04 -10.29 1.80
C ALA A 33 -30.00 -11.66 1.08
N SER A 34 -29.23 -12.60 1.63
CA SER A 34 -29.80 -13.73 2.39
C SER A 34 -28.79 -14.84 2.73
N SER A 35 -28.81 -15.27 4.00
CA SER A 35 -28.41 -16.61 4.49
C SER A 35 -26.94 -16.94 4.80
N ALA A 36 -26.12 -15.97 5.23
CA ALA A 36 -25.05 -16.29 6.15
C ALA A 36 -25.20 -15.41 7.39
N SER A 37 -25.33 -16.02 8.56
CA SER A 37 -25.05 -15.35 9.83
C SER A 37 -23.58 -14.97 9.83
N VAL A 38 -23.24 -13.90 9.10
CA VAL A 38 -21.94 -13.29 9.04
C VAL A 38 -21.69 -12.70 10.42
N ASP A 39 -20.87 -13.41 11.18
CA ASP A 39 -20.52 -13.01 12.54
C ASP A 39 -19.71 -11.71 12.45
N LEU A 40 -20.40 -10.58 12.59
CA LEU A 40 -19.83 -9.24 12.56
C LEU A 40 -18.70 -9.09 13.58
N ALA A 41 -18.69 -9.89 14.65
CA ALA A 41 -17.58 -9.93 15.60
C ALA A 41 -16.35 -10.63 15.02
N ALA A 42 -16.52 -11.70 14.24
CA ALA A 42 -15.43 -12.35 13.51
C ALA A 42 -14.87 -11.43 12.42
N ILE A 43 -15.71 -10.66 11.73
CA ILE A 43 -15.28 -9.65 10.76
C ILE A 43 -14.52 -8.52 11.46
N ASN A 44 -15.03 -7.95 12.56
CA ASN A 44 -14.32 -6.92 13.33
C ASN A 44 -12.98 -7.45 13.88
N LYS A 45 -12.94 -8.71 14.32
CA LYS A 45 -11.71 -9.34 14.80
C LYS A 45 -10.74 -9.68 13.67
N ALA A 46 -11.22 -10.02 12.48
CA ALA A 46 -10.39 -10.29 11.30
C ALA A 46 -9.90 -9.01 10.61
N THR A 47 -10.69 -7.92 10.61
CA THR A 47 -10.26 -6.61 10.10
C THR A 47 -9.33 -5.90 11.09
N LYS A 48 -9.61 -6.00 12.39
CA LYS A 48 -8.69 -5.47 13.42
C LYS A 48 -7.47 -6.35 13.67
N GLY A 49 -7.61 -7.67 13.48
CA GLY A 49 -6.56 -8.68 13.66
C GLY A 49 -5.76 -8.99 12.39
N GLY A 50 -6.26 -8.63 11.21
CA GLY A 50 -5.54 -8.74 9.92
C GLY A 50 -4.35 -7.79 9.83
N ALA A 51 -4.32 -6.75 10.66
CA ALA A 51 -3.14 -5.92 10.87
C ALA A 51 -2.02 -6.61 11.67
N ALA A 52 -2.28 -7.78 12.27
CA ALA A 52 -1.31 -8.48 13.14
C ALA A 52 -0.59 -9.65 12.47
N THR A 53 -0.93 -10.03 11.22
CA THR A 53 -0.22 -11.08 10.46
C THR A 53 0.71 -10.53 9.38
N SER A 54 0.97 -9.22 9.38
CA SER A 54 2.16 -8.68 8.70
C SER A 54 3.38 -8.82 9.61
N THR A 55 3.78 -10.05 9.92
CA THR A 55 5.11 -10.36 10.47
C THR A 55 6.15 -10.18 9.36
N ALA A 56 6.28 -8.95 8.86
CA ALA A 56 7.23 -8.52 7.85
C ALA A 56 7.65 -7.04 7.99
N SER A 57 7.28 -6.35 9.06
CA SER A 57 7.64 -4.93 9.22
C SER A 57 7.78 -4.48 10.68
N ASN A 58 8.34 -5.33 11.55
CA ASN A 58 8.85 -4.89 12.86
C ASN A 58 10.19 -4.11 12.75
N LYS A 59 10.43 -3.45 11.60
CA LYS A 59 11.46 -2.41 11.43
C LYS A 59 10.83 -1.01 11.24
N ASP A 60 9.54 -0.92 11.01
CA ASP A 60 8.82 0.36 10.80
C ASP A 60 8.33 1.00 12.10
N ALA A 61 8.28 0.26 13.21
CA ALA A 61 7.82 0.78 14.49
C ALA A 61 8.87 1.57 15.28
N ALA A 62 10.17 1.35 15.02
CA ALA A 62 11.26 1.93 15.82
C ALA A 62 11.53 3.43 15.53
N TYR A 63 10.98 3.96 14.44
CA TYR A 63 11.35 5.28 13.92
C TYR A 63 10.20 6.28 13.84
N LYS A 64 9.01 5.89 14.33
CA LYS A 64 7.80 6.71 14.21
C LYS A 64 7.82 8.00 15.04
N ASN A 65 8.64 8.04 16.10
CA ASN A 65 8.78 9.19 17.00
C ASN A 65 10.04 10.04 16.73
N VAL A 66 10.80 9.74 15.68
CA VAL A 66 12.00 10.50 15.33
C VAL A 66 11.59 11.85 14.75
N LYS A 67 12.03 12.92 15.43
CA LYS A 67 11.93 14.29 14.92
C LYS A 67 12.96 14.46 13.82
N VAL A 68 12.52 14.90 12.66
CA VAL A 68 13.35 15.13 11.48
C VAL A 68 13.33 16.61 11.15
N ASP A 69 14.49 17.15 10.78
CA ASP A 69 14.60 18.55 10.39
C ASP A 69 14.10 18.77 8.95
N ALA A 70 13.45 19.90 8.71
CA ALA A 70 12.92 20.24 7.38
C ALA A 70 14.03 20.54 6.37
N ALA A 71 15.16 21.09 6.82
CA ALA A 71 16.34 21.33 5.99
C ALA A 71 16.98 20.01 5.55
N ASP A 72 17.08 19.03 6.46
CA ASP A 72 17.59 17.70 6.13
C ASP A 72 16.69 17.00 5.10
N VAL A 73 15.36 17.11 5.25
CA VAL A 73 14.42 16.56 4.26
C VAL A 73 14.59 17.26 2.90
N ALA A 74 14.79 18.58 2.87
CA ALA A 74 14.98 19.33 1.62
C ALA A 74 16.28 18.92 0.92
N LEU A 75 17.39 18.84 1.66
CA LEU A 75 18.69 18.40 1.16
C LEU A 75 18.61 17.01 0.51
N LEU A 76 17.96 16.04 1.18
CA LEU A 76 17.83 14.68 0.65
C LEU A 76 16.94 14.60 -0.59
N VAL A 77 15.95 15.48 -0.73
CA VAL A 77 15.12 15.56 -1.93
C VAL A 77 15.91 16.10 -3.12
N GLU A 78 16.77 17.09 -2.88
CA GLU A 78 17.60 17.73 -3.91
C GLU A 78 18.79 16.85 -4.35
N GLU A 79 19.57 16.34 -3.39
CA GLU A 79 20.84 15.64 -3.68
C GLU A 79 20.65 14.16 -4.09
N LEU A 80 19.64 13.48 -3.54
CA LEU A 80 19.38 12.07 -3.85
C LEU A 80 18.20 11.87 -4.82
N GLU A 81 17.62 12.97 -5.31
CA GLU A 81 16.44 13.00 -6.18
C GLU A 81 15.27 12.15 -5.64
N LEU A 82 15.14 12.06 -4.31
CA LEU A 82 14.10 11.27 -3.66
C LEU A 82 12.82 12.10 -3.49
N PRO A 83 11.63 11.51 -3.67
CA PRO A 83 10.40 12.21 -3.33
C PRO A 83 10.33 12.45 -1.80
N ARG A 84 9.79 13.61 -1.39
CA ARG A 84 9.64 14.04 0.02
C ARG A 84 9.22 12.93 1.01
N PRO A 85 8.22 12.06 0.72
CA PRO A 85 7.87 10.96 1.63
C PRO A 85 9.01 9.95 1.85
N LYS A 86 9.79 9.62 0.81
CA LYS A 86 10.91 8.68 0.88
C LYS A 86 12.09 9.27 1.63
N ALA A 87 12.40 10.56 1.41
CA ALA A 87 13.44 11.27 2.15
C ALA A 87 13.12 11.32 3.66
N THR A 88 11.86 11.61 4.00
CA THR A 88 11.38 11.64 5.39
C THR A 88 11.48 10.26 6.05
N GLU A 89 11.13 9.21 5.33
CA GLU A 89 11.23 7.83 5.80
C GLU A 89 12.69 7.40 6.02
N LEU A 90 13.59 7.76 5.10
CA LEU A 90 15.02 7.47 5.23
C LEU A 90 15.60 8.17 6.47
N LEU A 91 15.31 9.45 6.68
CA LEU A 91 15.75 10.16 7.88
C LEU A 91 15.21 9.53 9.16
N LYS A 92 13.92 9.15 9.19
CA LYS A 92 13.34 8.46 10.34
C LYS A 92 14.09 7.17 10.65
N ARG A 93 14.36 6.33 9.64
CA ARG A 93 15.12 5.07 9.78
C ARG A 93 16.54 5.26 10.32
N HIS A 94 17.11 6.45 10.14
CA HIS A 94 18.45 6.79 10.61
C HIS A 94 18.45 7.79 11.78
N GLN A 95 17.38 7.83 12.57
CA GLN A 95 17.28 8.66 13.79
C GLN A 95 17.36 10.17 13.54
N GLY A 96 17.06 10.61 12.32
CA GLY A 96 17.10 12.00 11.90
C GLY A 96 18.49 12.48 11.48
N ASP A 97 19.47 11.59 11.38
CA ASP A 97 20.83 11.93 10.96
C ASP A 97 20.96 11.85 9.43
N ALA A 98 21.03 13.01 8.77
CA ALA A 98 21.18 13.13 7.32
C ALA A 98 22.48 12.50 6.80
N VAL A 99 23.61 12.66 7.50
CA VAL A 99 24.90 12.13 7.05
C VAL A 99 24.90 10.59 7.13
N LYS A 100 24.37 10.04 8.22
CA LYS A 100 24.22 8.59 8.38
C LYS A 100 23.24 8.02 7.35
N ALA A 101 22.15 8.71 7.07
CA ALA A 101 21.17 8.34 6.05
C ALA A 101 21.78 8.32 4.65
N MET A 102 22.49 9.38 4.25
CA MET A 102 23.13 9.47 2.94
C MET A 102 24.23 8.41 2.75
N ARG A 103 25.07 8.22 3.78
CA ARG A 103 26.10 7.16 3.75
C ARG A 103 25.49 5.78 3.60
N ALA A 104 24.45 5.49 4.38
CA ALA A 104 23.74 4.22 4.30
C ALA A 104 23.11 4.02 2.91
N TYR A 105 22.49 5.06 2.35
CA TYR A 105 21.86 5.04 1.03
C TYR A 105 22.86 4.70 -0.08
N VAL A 106 24.01 5.38 -0.11
CA VAL A 106 25.05 5.13 -1.13
C VAL A 106 25.74 3.78 -0.92
N SER A 107 25.88 3.31 0.32
CA SER A 107 26.47 1.98 0.60
C SER A 107 25.52 0.80 0.33
N ALA A 108 24.21 1.06 0.27
CA ALA A 108 23.17 0.07 0.03
C ALA A 108 22.71 0.03 -1.43
N ALA A 109 23.11 1.03 -2.23
CA ALA A 109 22.98 1.06 -3.68
C ALA A 109 24.06 0.20 -4.35
#